data_AF-A0AA94Y313-F1
#
_entry.id   AF-A0AA94Y313-F1
#
_cell.length_a   1.000
_cell.length_b   1.000
_cell.length_c   1.000
_cell.angle_alpha   90.00
_cell.angle_beta   90.00
_cell.angle_gamma   90.00
#
_symmetry.space_group_name_H-M   'P 1'
#
loop_
_entity.id
_entity.type
_entity.pdbx_description
1 polymer ?
#
loop_
_entity_poly.entity_id
_entity_poly.type
_entity_poly.pdbx_seq_one_letter_code
_entity_poly.pdbx_strand_id
1 'polypeptide(L)'
;MASSLVFVSRPSFPRQQFLALLDRAAAEQLIPQGLELSIKTSEERLVAKVHYTEGSPDRLQQLATEFIDRHVTAGTLAYADMCLAVVPEELASAPQLLLLMDVDSTLIKQEVIELLAAHAGREKEVAEVTEAAMRGELDFAQSLIQRVATLKDLPDSVLAEVGQRIIFSDGAPSLVRRFHAAGHKVAVVSGGFQQILDPLASTLNLDHALANTLGITDGVLDGTVHGEIVDRQMKETKLRAWSEEHQIPLNATIAAGDGANDLDMVSAAGLGIAFNAKPALRDKADVRLDFGRLDVIADLVLDDLN
;
A
#
# COMPACT_ATOMS: atom_id res chain seq x y z
N MET A 1 4.89 -22.36 12.53
CA MET A 1 5.61 -21.83 11.35
C MET A 1 6.49 -20.71 11.84
N ALA A 2 7.66 -20.52 11.25
CA ALA A 2 8.54 -19.44 11.66
C ALA A 2 8.00 -18.09 11.14
N SER A 3 8.32 -17.00 11.83
CA SER A 3 7.92 -15.65 11.44
C SER A 3 8.84 -14.62 12.07
N SER A 4 8.85 -13.41 11.54
CA SER A 4 9.57 -12.27 12.12
C SER A 4 8.59 -11.22 12.63
N LEU A 5 8.75 -10.79 13.88
CA LEU A 5 8.07 -9.60 14.40
C LEU A 5 8.94 -8.38 14.09
N VAL A 6 8.39 -7.42 13.34
CA VAL A 6 9.13 -6.26 12.83
C VAL A 6 8.50 -4.97 13.34
N PHE A 7 9.30 -4.16 14.01
CA PHE A 7 8.95 -2.81 14.46
C PHE A 7 9.65 -1.80 13.56
N VAL A 8 8.90 -0.91 12.92
CA VAL A 8 9.45 0.20 12.13
C VAL A 8 8.92 1.52 12.65
N SER A 9 9.81 2.36 13.16
CA SER A 9 9.41 3.68 13.64
C SER A 9 9.08 4.62 12.50
N ARG A 10 8.19 5.58 12.75
CA ARG A 10 8.07 6.74 11.87
C ARG A 10 9.37 7.54 11.80
N PRO A 11 9.50 8.45 10.81
CA PRO A 11 10.63 9.37 10.73
C PRO A 11 10.79 10.19 12.02
N SER A 12 12.04 10.34 12.46
CA SER A 12 12.41 11.15 13.63
C SER A 12 11.75 10.71 14.95
N PHE A 13 11.30 9.45 15.04
CA PHE A 13 10.81 8.90 16.30
C PHE A 13 11.98 8.78 17.31
N PRO A 14 11.86 9.26 18.56
CA PRO A 14 12.99 9.28 19.47
C PRO A 14 13.51 7.87 19.79
N ARG A 15 14.82 7.64 19.60
CA ARG A 15 15.45 6.33 19.87
C ARG A 15 15.20 5.82 21.29
N GLN A 16 15.21 6.70 22.29
CA GLN A 16 14.90 6.31 23.66
C GLN A 16 13.47 5.80 23.83
N GLN A 17 12.49 6.40 23.13
CA GLN A 17 11.10 5.94 23.16
C GLN A 17 10.95 4.62 22.41
N PHE A 18 11.67 4.44 21.30
CA PHE A 18 11.70 3.19 20.55
C PHE A 18 12.22 2.03 21.41
N LEU A 19 13.38 2.22 22.06
CA LEU A 19 13.96 1.20 22.94
C LEU A 19 13.04 0.89 24.13
N ALA A 20 12.44 1.92 24.74
CA ALA A 20 11.48 1.73 25.83
C ALA A 20 10.22 0.96 25.38
N LEU A 21 9.81 1.08 24.12
CA LEU A 21 8.70 0.29 23.56
C LEU A 21 9.10 -1.19 23.42
N LEU A 22 10.32 -1.48 22.97
CA LEU A 22 10.84 -2.85 22.88
C LEU A 22 10.95 -3.49 24.28
N ASP A 23 11.39 -2.74 25.28
CA ASP A 23 11.43 -3.20 26.67
C ASP A 23 10.02 -3.55 27.20
N ARG A 24 9.01 -2.75 26.85
CA ARG A 24 7.60 -3.06 27.17
C ARG A 24 7.10 -4.30 26.44
N ALA A 25 7.39 -4.42 25.15
CA ALA A 25 7.03 -5.61 24.38
C ALA A 25 7.64 -6.89 24.99
N ALA A 26 8.87 -6.81 25.50
CA ALA A 26 9.49 -7.92 26.25
C ALA A 26 8.81 -8.17 27.60
N ALA A 27 8.53 -7.12 28.38
CA ALA A 27 7.86 -7.23 29.67
C ALA A 27 6.44 -7.81 29.57
N GLU A 28 5.74 -7.51 28.48
CA GLU A 28 4.38 -7.99 28.17
C GLU A 28 4.38 -9.33 27.40
N GLN A 29 5.55 -9.99 27.31
CA GLN A 29 5.75 -11.29 26.68
C GLN A 29 5.42 -11.35 25.18
N LEU A 30 5.29 -10.19 24.52
CA LEU A 30 5.24 -10.13 23.07
C LEU A 30 6.57 -10.59 22.49
N ILE A 31 7.69 -10.12 23.06
CA ILE A 31 9.06 -10.57 22.74
C ILE A 31 9.55 -11.51 23.85
N PRO A 32 9.59 -12.84 23.62
CA PRO A 32 10.11 -13.79 24.60
C PRO A 32 11.57 -13.53 24.99
N GLN A 33 11.92 -13.88 26.23
CA GLN A 33 13.30 -13.84 26.69
C GLN A 33 14.18 -14.81 25.89
N GLY A 34 15.38 -14.37 25.52
CA GLY A 34 16.38 -15.20 24.85
C GLY A 34 16.30 -15.21 23.32
N LEU A 35 15.33 -14.52 22.70
CA LEU A 35 15.35 -14.27 21.26
C LEU A 35 16.36 -13.17 20.92
N GLU A 36 17.06 -13.35 19.80
CA GLU A 36 17.97 -12.34 19.27
C GLU A 36 17.17 -11.19 18.64
N LEU A 37 17.45 -9.98 19.13
CA LEU A 37 16.85 -8.74 18.65
C LEU A 37 17.88 -8.03 17.77
N SER A 38 17.62 -7.96 16.47
CA SER A 38 18.41 -7.13 15.55
C SER A 38 17.79 -5.74 15.48
N ILE A 39 18.57 -4.70 15.80
CA ILE A 39 18.15 -3.31 15.63
C ILE A 39 19.02 -2.68 14.56
N LYS A 40 18.42 -2.38 13.41
CA LYS A 40 19.02 -1.66 12.30
C LYS A 40 18.51 -0.23 12.24
N THR A 41 19.31 0.65 11.67
CA THR A 41 18.99 2.08 11.64
C THR A 41 19.29 2.68 10.29
N SER A 42 18.37 3.52 9.81
CA SER A 42 18.68 4.53 8.81
C SER A 42 18.78 5.91 9.49
N GLU A 43 19.19 6.93 8.74
CA GLU A 43 19.21 8.32 9.25
C GLU A 43 17.84 8.79 9.76
N GLU A 44 16.75 8.20 9.26
CA GLU A 44 15.40 8.70 9.49
C GLU A 44 14.55 7.79 10.37
N ARG A 45 14.85 6.49 10.48
CA ARG A 45 14.00 5.51 11.20
C ARG A 45 14.78 4.35 11.81
N LEU A 46 14.15 3.75 12.82
CA LEU A 46 14.64 2.61 13.58
C LEU A 46 13.83 1.36 13.20
N VAL A 47 14.53 0.26 12.94
CA VAL A 47 13.92 -1.02 12.59
C VAL A 47 14.41 -2.08 13.56
N ALA A 48 13.49 -2.77 14.21
CA ALA A 48 13.82 -3.91 15.06
C ALA A 48 13.14 -5.17 14.51
N LYS A 49 13.91 -6.24 14.37
CA LYS A 49 13.42 -7.55 13.93
C LYS A 49 13.70 -8.60 14.99
N VAL A 50 12.67 -9.38 15.32
CA VAL A 50 12.75 -10.52 16.21
C VAL A 50 12.29 -11.75 15.45
N HIS A 51 13.15 -12.75 15.33
CA HIS A 51 12.81 -13.99 14.64
C HIS A 51 12.22 -15.02 15.62
N TYR A 52 11.06 -15.58 15.27
CA TYR A 52 10.37 -16.63 16.00
C TYR A 52 10.51 -17.94 15.22
N THR A 53 11.20 -18.91 15.79
CA THR A 53 11.39 -20.24 15.18
C THR A 53 10.18 -21.15 15.37
N GLU A 54 9.36 -20.89 16.40
CA GLU A 54 8.19 -21.67 16.76
C GLU A 54 7.02 -20.75 17.16
N GLY A 55 5.80 -21.23 16.94
CA GLY A 55 4.57 -20.47 17.23
C GLY A 55 3.56 -20.50 16.09
N SER A 56 2.37 -19.98 16.39
CA SER A 56 1.33 -19.70 15.39
C SER A 56 1.47 -18.23 14.94
N PRO A 57 1.70 -17.97 13.63
CA PRO A 57 1.73 -16.60 13.10
C PRO A 57 0.46 -15.83 13.44
N ASP A 58 -0.72 -16.45 13.32
CA ASP A 58 -2.01 -15.83 13.67
C ASP A 58 -2.06 -15.41 15.14
N ARG A 59 -1.51 -16.23 16.04
CA ARG A 59 -1.45 -15.89 17.46
C ARG A 59 -0.49 -14.73 17.72
N LEU A 60 0.66 -14.71 17.05
CA LEU A 60 1.62 -13.62 17.15
C LEU A 60 1.02 -12.31 16.60
N GLN A 61 0.31 -12.38 15.48
CA GLN A 61 -0.42 -11.27 14.88
C GLN A 61 -1.46 -10.72 15.85
N GLN A 62 -2.27 -11.58 16.47
CA GLN A 62 -3.24 -11.16 17.47
C GLN A 62 -2.57 -10.44 18.66
N LEU A 63 -1.46 -10.99 19.18
CA LEU A 63 -0.72 -10.40 20.29
C LEU A 63 -0.10 -9.03 19.92
N ALA A 64 0.41 -8.91 18.68
CA ALA A 64 0.95 -7.67 18.16
C ALA A 64 -0.12 -6.57 18.07
N THR A 65 -1.30 -6.89 17.54
CA THR A 65 -2.45 -5.98 17.49
C THR A 65 -2.89 -5.56 18.90
N GLU A 66 -3.08 -6.53 19.81
CA GLU A 66 -3.49 -6.24 21.19
C GLU A 66 -2.47 -5.35 21.93
N PHE A 67 -1.17 -5.50 21.66
CA PHE A 67 -0.11 -4.68 22.22
C PHE A 67 -0.20 -3.22 21.75
N ILE A 68 -0.31 -2.99 20.45
CA ILE A 68 -0.41 -1.63 19.90
C ILE A 68 -1.70 -0.95 20.36
N ASP A 69 -2.85 -1.63 20.28
CA ASP A 69 -4.16 -1.08 20.66
C ASP A 69 -4.18 -0.64 22.13
N ARG A 70 -3.56 -1.43 23.02
CA ARG A 70 -3.43 -1.12 24.44
C ARG A 70 -2.61 0.16 24.66
N HIS A 71 -1.47 0.30 23.99
CA HIS A 71 -0.60 1.46 24.14
C HIS A 71 -1.17 2.73 23.52
N VAL A 72 -1.93 2.59 22.42
CA VAL A 72 -2.68 3.69 21.83
C VAL A 72 -3.83 4.14 22.74
N THR A 73 -4.61 3.18 23.25
CA THR A 73 -5.71 3.47 24.20
C THR A 73 -5.20 4.15 25.48
N ALA A 74 -4.02 3.76 25.96
CA ALA A 74 -3.36 4.37 27.12
C ALA A 74 -2.73 5.74 26.83
N GLY A 75 -2.71 6.20 25.58
CA GLY A 75 -2.11 7.47 25.17
C GLY A 75 -0.57 7.49 25.21
N THR A 76 0.06 6.31 25.25
CA THR A 76 1.52 6.17 25.30
C THR A 76 2.18 6.02 23.93
N LEU A 77 1.37 5.83 22.89
CA LEU A 77 1.76 5.67 21.49
C LEU A 77 0.61 6.20 20.62
N ALA A 78 0.89 6.71 19.43
CA ALA A 78 -0.11 6.83 18.37
C ALA A 78 0.13 5.75 17.30
N TYR A 79 -0.90 5.29 16.59
CA TYR A 79 -0.71 4.33 15.50
C TYR A 79 0.27 4.84 14.42
N ALA A 80 0.33 6.16 14.20
CA ALA A 80 1.28 6.77 13.28
C ALA A 80 2.74 6.81 13.80
N ASP A 81 3.01 6.47 15.06
CA ASP A 81 4.38 6.47 15.59
C ASP A 81 5.17 5.22 15.17
N MET A 82 4.49 4.11 14.89
CA MET A 82 5.11 2.79 14.70
C MET A 82 4.28 1.92 13.76
N CYS A 83 4.95 1.24 12.84
CA CYS A 83 4.41 0.10 12.12
C CYS A 83 4.90 -1.18 12.80
N LEU A 84 3.97 -2.04 13.24
CA LEU A 84 4.27 -3.35 13.78
C LEU A 84 3.70 -4.41 12.84
N ALA A 85 4.55 -5.32 12.37
CA ALA A 85 4.18 -6.35 11.42
C ALA A 85 4.66 -7.73 11.88
N VAL A 86 3.87 -8.75 11.61
CA VAL A 86 4.33 -10.14 11.61
C VAL A 86 4.57 -10.55 10.17
N VAL A 87 5.82 -10.84 9.84
CA VAL A 87 6.24 -11.24 8.49
C VAL A 87 6.44 -12.76 8.47
N PRO A 88 5.65 -13.52 7.70
CA PRO A 88 5.83 -14.97 7.57
C PRO A 88 7.22 -15.34 7.04
N GLU A 89 7.79 -16.46 7.50
CA GLU A 89 9.11 -16.90 7.06
C GLU A 89 9.14 -17.24 5.57
N GLU A 90 8.03 -17.77 5.04
CA GLU A 90 7.89 -18.09 3.61
C GLU A 90 8.03 -16.83 2.74
N LEU A 91 7.62 -15.67 3.27
CA LEU A 91 7.79 -14.38 2.61
C LEU A 91 9.20 -13.80 2.85
N ALA A 92 9.69 -13.85 4.10
CA ALA A 92 11.01 -13.30 4.45
C ALA A 92 12.18 -14.02 3.78
N SER A 93 12.05 -15.32 3.53
CA SER A 93 13.09 -16.17 2.91
C SER A 93 12.92 -16.38 1.40
N ALA A 94 11.86 -15.81 0.81
CA ALA A 94 11.60 -15.98 -0.62
C ALA A 94 12.74 -15.35 -1.46
N PRO A 95 13.24 -16.05 -2.49
CA PRO A 95 14.32 -15.52 -3.34
C PRO A 95 13.89 -14.32 -4.18
N GLN A 96 12.58 -14.19 -4.43
CA GLN A 96 11.99 -13.10 -5.18
C GLN A 96 10.60 -12.80 -4.63
N LEU A 97 10.29 -11.51 -4.49
CA LEU A 97 9.00 -11.00 -4.07
C LEU A 97 8.29 -10.29 -5.22
N LEU A 98 6.95 -10.29 -5.20
CA LEU A 98 6.13 -9.40 -6.00
C LEU A 98 5.41 -8.42 -5.09
N LEU A 99 5.70 -7.13 -5.26
CA LEU A 99 4.95 -6.05 -4.64
C LEU A 99 3.90 -5.52 -5.63
N LEU A 100 2.63 -5.57 -5.25
CA LEU A 100 1.52 -4.97 -5.98
C LEU A 100 0.91 -3.83 -5.17
N MET A 101 0.75 -2.64 -5.76
CA MET A 101 0.20 -1.47 -5.06
C MET A 101 -0.97 -0.85 -5.80
N ASP A 102 -1.91 -0.26 -5.05
CA ASP A 102 -2.78 0.77 -5.62
C ASP A 102 -1.97 2.03 -6.01
N VAL A 103 -2.59 2.88 -6.81
CA VAL A 103 -1.99 4.12 -7.32
C VAL A 103 -2.52 5.32 -6.57
N ASP A 104 -3.81 5.67 -6.75
CA ASP A 104 -4.44 6.80 -6.09
C ASP A 104 -4.38 6.61 -4.56
N SER A 105 -4.07 7.67 -3.82
CA SER A 105 -3.88 7.65 -2.35
C SER A 105 -2.85 6.64 -1.80
N THR A 106 -2.13 5.91 -2.65
CA THR A 106 -1.13 4.89 -2.28
C THR A 106 0.23 5.16 -2.92
N LEU A 107 0.42 4.89 -4.21
CA LEU A 107 1.66 5.23 -4.94
C LEU A 107 1.83 6.76 -5.05
N ILE A 108 0.73 7.47 -5.23
CA ILE A 108 0.65 8.92 -5.37
C ILE A 108 -0.26 9.50 -4.30
N LYS A 109 -0.11 10.79 -4.00
CA LYS A 109 -0.83 11.46 -2.90
C LYS A 109 -2.24 11.91 -3.27
N GLN A 110 -2.61 11.86 -4.54
CA GLN A 110 -3.84 12.42 -5.06
C GLN A 110 -4.81 11.35 -5.54
N GLU A 111 -6.07 11.74 -5.66
CA GLU A 111 -7.08 11.08 -6.48
C GLU A 111 -7.07 11.69 -7.89
N VAL A 112 -6.56 10.98 -8.89
CA VAL A 112 -6.38 11.51 -10.26
C VAL A 112 -7.69 12.03 -10.86
N ILE A 113 -8.81 11.34 -10.59
CA ILE A 113 -10.12 11.74 -11.12
C ILE A 113 -10.61 13.07 -10.56
N GLU A 114 -10.24 13.42 -9.32
CA GLU A 114 -10.57 14.71 -8.72
C GLU A 114 -9.77 15.84 -9.38
N LEU A 115 -8.49 15.59 -9.66
CA LEU A 115 -7.65 16.54 -10.42
C LEU A 115 -8.23 16.80 -11.82
N LEU A 116 -8.71 15.76 -12.52
CA LEU A 116 -9.38 15.92 -13.81
C LEU A 116 -10.69 16.70 -13.67
N ALA A 117 -11.51 16.36 -12.66
CA ALA A 117 -12.78 17.02 -12.40
C ALA A 117 -12.63 18.50 -12.04
N ALA A 118 -11.50 18.92 -11.48
CA ALA A 118 -11.19 20.33 -11.25
C ALA A 118 -11.19 21.16 -12.55
N HIS A 119 -10.72 20.58 -13.67
CA HIS A 119 -10.79 21.25 -14.98
C HIS A 119 -12.22 21.36 -15.52
N ALA A 120 -13.14 20.51 -15.05
CA ALA A 120 -14.57 20.60 -15.33
C ALA A 120 -15.34 21.49 -14.32
N GLY A 121 -14.66 22.03 -13.29
CA GLY A 121 -15.31 22.75 -12.20
C GLY A 121 -16.18 21.87 -11.30
N ARG A 122 -15.93 20.55 -11.28
CA ARG A 122 -16.72 19.52 -10.58
C ARG A 122 -15.94 18.73 -9.52
N GLU A 123 -14.74 19.20 -9.14
CA GLU A 123 -13.86 18.56 -8.15
C GLU A 123 -14.62 18.14 -6.88
N LYS A 124 -15.38 19.05 -6.28
CA LYS A 124 -16.09 18.78 -5.03
C LYS A 124 -17.15 17.68 -5.18
N GLU A 125 -17.91 17.69 -6.27
CA GLU A 125 -18.94 16.68 -6.56
C GLU A 125 -18.30 15.30 -6.73
N VAL A 126 -17.20 15.24 -7.48
CA VAL A 126 -16.46 13.99 -7.72
C VAL A 126 -15.77 13.47 -6.47
N ALA A 127 -15.23 14.35 -5.62
CA ALA A 127 -14.61 13.99 -4.36
C ALA A 127 -15.62 13.37 -3.37
N GLU A 128 -16.82 13.94 -3.26
CA GLU A 128 -17.89 13.39 -2.41
C GLU A 128 -18.29 11.96 -2.83
N VAL A 129 -18.40 11.71 -4.15
CA VAL A 129 -18.71 10.37 -4.70
C VAL A 129 -17.54 9.40 -4.55
N THR A 130 -16.30 9.87 -4.71
CA THR A 130 -15.08 9.06 -4.55
C THR A 130 -14.94 8.57 -3.11
N GLU A 131 -15.07 9.47 -2.13
CA GLU A 131 -15.01 9.14 -0.71
C GLU A 131 -16.10 8.14 -0.30
N ALA A 132 -17.32 8.26 -0.84
CA ALA A 132 -18.40 7.29 -0.58
C ALA A 132 -18.07 5.90 -1.15
N ALA A 133 -17.52 5.84 -2.37
CA ALA A 133 -17.12 4.58 -2.99
C ALA A 133 -15.96 3.90 -2.24
N MET A 134 -14.95 4.66 -1.78
CA MET A 134 -13.83 4.13 -1.00
C MET A 134 -14.25 3.59 0.38
N ARG A 135 -15.34 4.11 0.96
CA ARG A 135 -15.97 3.56 2.17
C ARG A 135 -16.82 2.30 1.90
N GLY A 136 -17.01 1.92 0.65
CA GLY A 136 -17.84 0.78 0.24
C GLY A 136 -19.35 1.06 0.25
N GLU A 137 -19.76 2.34 0.22
CA GLU A 137 -21.18 2.75 0.24
C GLU A 137 -21.83 2.69 -1.16
N LEU A 138 -21.01 2.66 -2.21
CA LEU A 138 -21.42 2.64 -3.62
C LEU A 138 -20.73 1.50 -4.36
N ASP A 139 -21.41 0.94 -5.37
CA ASP A 139 -20.78 0.03 -6.33
C ASP A 139 -19.67 0.77 -7.09
N PHE A 140 -18.48 0.15 -7.17
CA PHE A 140 -17.29 0.80 -7.74
C PHE A 140 -17.48 1.14 -9.21
N ALA A 141 -17.99 0.19 -10.01
CA ALA A 141 -18.15 0.38 -11.45
C ALA A 141 -19.18 1.48 -11.75
N GLN A 142 -20.31 1.48 -11.04
CA GLN A 142 -21.32 2.54 -11.16
C GLN A 142 -20.76 3.91 -10.74
N SER A 143 -20.04 3.98 -9.60
CA SER A 143 -19.40 5.21 -9.15
C SER A 143 -18.37 5.73 -10.15
N LEU A 144 -17.54 4.85 -10.72
CA LEU A 144 -16.56 5.22 -11.75
C LEU A 144 -17.25 5.80 -12.99
N ILE A 145 -18.27 5.13 -13.53
CA ILE A 145 -18.99 5.60 -14.71
C ILE A 145 -19.61 6.99 -14.45
N GLN A 146 -20.22 7.20 -13.28
CA GLN A 146 -20.81 8.49 -12.91
C GLN A 146 -19.74 9.60 -12.85
N ARG A 147 -18.61 9.35 -12.18
CA ARG A 147 -17.53 10.34 -12.07
C ARG A 147 -16.89 10.63 -13.42
N VAL A 148 -16.66 9.62 -14.25
CA VAL A 148 -16.08 9.79 -15.60
C VAL A 148 -17.02 10.57 -16.53
N ALA A 149 -18.33 10.38 -16.42
CA ALA A 149 -19.30 11.17 -17.19
C ALA A 149 -19.21 12.67 -16.89
N THR A 150 -18.74 13.06 -15.70
CA THR A 150 -18.54 14.48 -15.36
C THR A 150 -17.42 15.15 -16.15
N LEU A 151 -16.51 14.37 -16.73
CA LEU A 151 -15.30 14.80 -17.45
C LEU A 151 -15.55 15.03 -18.95
N LYS A 152 -16.76 14.72 -19.43
CA LYS A 152 -17.11 14.85 -20.84
C LYS A 152 -16.83 16.27 -21.37
N ASP A 153 -16.36 16.33 -22.62
CA ASP A 153 -16.02 17.55 -23.37
C ASP A 153 -14.75 18.28 -22.89
N LEU A 154 -14.03 17.74 -21.90
CA LEU A 154 -12.68 18.23 -21.58
C LEU A 154 -11.71 17.89 -22.71
N PRO A 155 -10.79 18.79 -23.10
CA PRO A 155 -9.74 18.46 -24.06
C PRO A 155 -8.80 17.39 -23.49
N ASP A 156 -8.35 16.45 -24.32
CA ASP A 156 -7.45 15.37 -23.91
C ASP A 156 -6.09 15.87 -23.35
N SER A 157 -5.70 17.10 -23.72
CA SER A 157 -4.53 17.80 -23.18
C SER A 157 -4.53 17.90 -21.65
N VAL A 158 -5.72 17.85 -21.02
CA VAL A 158 -5.86 17.85 -19.56
C VAL A 158 -5.12 16.69 -18.89
N LEU A 159 -4.97 15.55 -19.58
CA LEU A 159 -4.27 14.38 -19.06
C LEU A 159 -2.79 14.70 -18.81
N ALA A 160 -2.16 15.42 -19.73
CA ALA A 160 -0.77 15.85 -19.58
C ALA A 160 -0.61 16.91 -18.48
N GLU A 161 -1.57 17.83 -18.35
CA GLU A 161 -1.57 18.85 -17.30
C GLU A 161 -1.73 18.23 -15.91
N VAL A 162 -2.65 17.28 -15.75
CA VAL A 162 -2.83 16.53 -14.50
C VAL A 162 -1.59 15.71 -14.19
N GLY A 163 -1.01 15.01 -15.17
CA GLY A 163 0.22 14.24 -14.98
C GLY A 163 1.39 15.04 -14.39
N GLN A 164 1.51 16.33 -14.74
CA GLN A 164 2.55 17.22 -14.19
C GLN A 164 2.31 17.63 -12.73
N ARG A 165 1.09 17.48 -12.22
CA ARG A 165 0.70 17.84 -10.85
C ARG A 165 0.79 16.66 -9.87
N ILE A 166 1.06 15.46 -10.38
CA ILE A 166 1.13 14.24 -9.57
C ILE A 166 2.35 14.28 -8.66
N ILE A 167 2.13 13.92 -7.40
CA ILE A 167 3.18 13.83 -6.40
C ILE A 167 3.19 12.39 -5.88
N PHE A 168 4.33 11.71 -6.02
CA PHE A 168 4.52 10.40 -5.41
C PHE A 168 4.38 10.46 -3.89
N SER A 169 3.81 9.42 -3.31
CA SER A 169 3.84 9.22 -1.86
C SER A 169 5.28 9.19 -1.35
N ASP A 170 5.50 9.68 -0.14
CA ASP A 170 6.87 9.80 0.37
C ASP A 170 7.49 8.40 0.44
N GLY A 171 8.72 8.28 -0.07
CA GLY A 171 9.40 6.99 -0.16
C GLY A 171 8.98 6.11 -1.35
N ALA A 172 7.92 6.38 -2.11
CA ALA A 172 7.51 5.47 -3.20
C ALA A 172 8.62 5.21 -4.26
N PRO A 173 9.37 6.22 -4.76
CA PRO A 173 10.51 5.95 -5.64
C PRO A 173 11.65 5.19 -4.95
N SER A 174 11.81 5.37 -3.63
CA SER A 174 12.81 4.66 -2.83
C SER A 174 12.45 3.19 -2.68
N LEU A 175 11.18 2.89 -2.42
CA LEU A 175 10.63 1.55 -2.33
C LEU A 175 10.91 0.76 -3.61
N VAL A 176 10.51 1.32 -4.77
CA VAL A 176 10.69 0.66 -6.07
C VAL A 176 12.16 0.35 -6.32
N ARG A 177 13.04 1.35 -6.12
CA ARG A 177 14.48 1.18 -6.28
C ARG A 177 15.06 0.08 -5.38
N ARG A 178 14.64 0.02 -4.11
CA ARG A 178 15.11 -0.99 -3.14
C ARG A 178 14.65 -2.39 -3.54
N PHE A 179 13.40 -2.54 -3.94
CA PHE A 179 12.87 -3.82 -4.44
C PHE A 179 13.62 -4.31 -5.68
N HIS A 180 13.83 -3.44 -6.67
CA HIS A 180 14.59 -3.81 -7.86
C HIS A 180 16.05 -4.14 -7.55
N ALA A 181 16.70 -3.38 -6.65
CA ALA A 181 18.07 -3.66 -6.21
C ALA A 181 18.20 -5.03 -5.52
N ALA A 182 17.14 -5.49 -4.84
CA ALA A 182 17.05 -6.81 -4.24
C ALA A 182 16.56 -7.91 -5.22
N GLY A 183 16.34 -7.59 -6.50
CA GLY A 183 15.90 -8.54 -7.53
C GLY A 183 14.39 -8.86 -7.51
N HIS A 184 13.59 -8.08 -6.79
CA HIS A 184 12.14 -8.24 -6.68
C HIS A 184 11.39 -7.52 -7.81
N LYS A 185 10.09 -7.80 -7.91
CA LYS A 185 9.16 -7.24 -8.90
C LYS A 185 8.23 -6.23 -8.26
N VAL A 186 7.94 -5.15 -8.98
CA VAL A 186 7.02 -4.11 -8.53
C VAL A 186 5.98 -3.85 -9.61
N ALA A 187 4.72 -3.94 -9.21
CA ALA A 187 3.56 -3.81 -10.06
C ALA A 187 2.54 -2.86 -9.44
N VAL A 188 1.65 -2.30 -10.27
CA VAL A 188 0.55 -1.44 -9.82
C VAL A 188 -0.75 -1.77 -10.54
N VAL A 189 -1.87 -1.74 -9.81
CA VAL A 189 -3.23 -1.87 -10.36
C VAL A 189 -4.12 -0.79 -9.77
N SER A 190 -4.73 0.01 -10.65
CA SER A 190 -5.46 1.21 -10.27
C SER A 190 -6.88 1.22 -10.80
N GLY A 191 -7.80 1.78 -10.00
CA GLY A 191 -9.13 2.19 -10.47
C GLY A 191 -9.12 3.51 -11.26
N GLY A 192 -7.98 4.20 -11.33
CA GLY A 192 -7.74 5.41 -12.11
C GLY A 192 -7.51 5.11 -13.59
N PHE A 193 -6.61 5.85 -14.25
CA PHE A 193 -6.53 5.86 -15.72
C PHE A 193 -5.14 5.55 -16.30
N GLN A 194 -5.10 4.66 -17.29
CA GLN A 194 -3.88 4.17 -17.94
C GLN A 194 -3.08 5.31 -18.57
N GLN A 195 -3.77 6.27 -19.20
CA GLN A 195 -3.13 7.44 -19.81
C GLN A 195 -2.35 8.31 -18.81
N ILE A 196 -2.72 8.27 -17.53
CA ILE A 196 -2.01 8.95 -16.43
C ILE A 196 -0.96 8.01 -15.80
N LEU A 197 -1.25 6.71 -15.74
CA LEU A 197 -0.39 5.71 -15.14
C LEU A 197 0.87 5.41 -15.98
N ASP A 198 0.75 5.37 -17.31
CA ASP A 198 1.86 4.99 -18.21
C ASP A 198 3.13 5.84 -17.99
N PRO A 199 3.07 7.18 -17.94
CA PRO A 199 4.25 8.00 -17.67
C PRO A 199 4.86 7.73 -16.28
N LEU A 200 4.02 7.49 -15.26
CA LEU A 200 4.47 7.21 -13.90
C LEU A 200 5.16 5.84 -13.81
N ALA A 201 4.56 4.83 -14.43
CA ALA A 201 5.10 3.48 -14.51
C ALA A 201 6.45 3.46 -15.22
N SER A 202 6.57 4.20 -16.32
CA SER A 202 7.84 4.39 -17.04
C SER A 202 8.90 5.10 -16.17
N THR A 203 8.51 6.18 -15.47
CA THR A 203 9.41 6.93 -14.58
C THR A 203 9.97 6.09 -13.45
N LEU A 204 9.14 5.20 -12.88
CA LEU A 204 9.54 4.30 -11.80
C LEU A 204 10.11 2.96 -12.30
N ASN A 205 10.08 2.71 -13.61
CA ASN A 205 10.47 1.44 -14.22
C ASN A 205 9.70 0.24 -13.62
N LEU A 206 8.38 0.37 -13.48
CA LEU A 206 7.53 -0.71 -12.94
C LEU A 206 7.50 -1.92 -13.89
N ASP A 207 7.45 -3.12 -13.31
CA ASP A 207 7.41 -4.37 -14.07
C ASP A 207 6.03 -4.60 -14.70
N HIS A 208 4.96 -4.15 -14.04
CA HIS A 208 3.58 -4.25 -14.52
C HIS A 208 2.76 -3.04 -14.09
N ALA A 209 1.84 -2.61 -14.94
CA ALA A 209 0.91 -1.53 -14.65
C ALA A 209 -0.44 -1.76 -15.35
N LEU A 210 -1.55 -1.58 -14.64
CA LEU A 210 -2.89 -1.67 -15.20
C LEU A 210 -3.83 -0.64 -14.57
N ALA A 211 -4.61 0.02 -15.41
CA ALA A 211 -5.69 0.92 -15.00
C ALA A 211 -6.83 0.95 -16.03
N ASN A 212 -7.91 1.66 -15.72
CA ASN A 212 -9.00 1.90 -16.69
C ASN A 212 -8.52 2.81 -17.83
N THR A 213 -9.21 2.82 -18.98
CA THR A 213 -8.87 3.73 -20.09
C THR A 213 -9.99 4.73 -20.31
N LEU A 214 -9.71 6.04 -20.27
CA LEU A 214 -10.69 7.06 -20.63
C LEU A 214 -10.99 7.03 -22.13
N GLY A 215 -12.27 7.17 -22.51
CA GLY A 215 -12.67 7.34 -23.89
C GLY A 215 -12.32 8.73 -24.41
N ILE A 216 -11.73 8.78 -25.61
CA ILE A 216 -11.33 10.00 -26.30
C ILE A 216 -11.88 9.94 -27.72
N THR A 217 -12.64 10.97 -28.11
CA THR A 217 -13.17 11.15 -29.47
C THR A 217 -12.87 12.56 -29.92
N ASP A 218 -12.31 12.73 -31.12
CA ASP A 218 -11.99 14.04 -31.72
C ASP A 218 -11.17 14.99 -30.81
N GLY A 219 -10.25 14.43 -30.01
CA GLY A 219 -9.37 15.20 -29.12
C GLY A 219 -10.02 15.67 -27.81
N VAL A 220 -11.20 15.16 -27.47
CA VAL A 220 -11.87 15.42 -26.19
C VAL A 220 -12.26 14.14 -25.46
N LEU A 221 -12.35 14.19 -24.14
CA LEU A 221 -12.88 13.11 -23.32
C LEU A 221 -14.38 12.93 -23.63
N ASP A 222 -14.79 11.72 -24.00
CA ASP A 222 -16.19 11.44 -24.36
C ASP A 222 -17.09 11.13 -23.14
N GLY A 223 -16.48 11.06 -21.95
CA GLY A 223 -17.16 10.76 -20.69
C GLY A 223 -17.42 9.27 -20.46
N THR A 224 -16.70 8.38 -21.14
CA THR A 224 -16.81 6.93 -20.97
C THR A 224 -15.50 6.27 -20.55
N VAL A 225 -15.59 5.02 -20.09
CA VAL A 225 -14.45 4.15 -19.80
C VAL A 225 -14.43 3.03 -20.84
N HIS A 226 -13.28 2.81 -21.47
CA HIS A 226 -13.06 1.76 -22.46
C HIS A 226 -12.41 0.53 -21.83
N GLY A 227 -12.81 -0.64 -22.34
CA GLY A 227 -12.28 -1.93 -21.92
C GLY A 227 -13.00 -2.51 -20.71
N GLU A 228 -12.34 -3.48 -20.07
CA GLU A 228 -12.81 -4.08 -18.82
C GLU A 228 -12.50 -3.14 -17.66
N ILE A 229 -13.48 -2.91 -16.78
CA ILE A 229 -13.30 -2.04 -15.62
C ILE A 229 -12.38 -2.74 -14.60
N VAL A 230 -11.35 -2.04 -14.17
CA VAL A 230 -10.46 -2.46 -13.09
C VAL A 230 -11.17 -2.23 -11.76
N ASP A 231 -11.94 -3.22 -11.34
CA ASP A 231 -12.61 -3.27 -10.05
C ASP A 231 -11.77 -4.03 -9.00
N ARG A 232 -12.37 -4.21 -7.82
CA ARG A 232 -11.78 -4.93 -6.69
C ARG A 232 -11.34 -6.36 -7.04
N GLN A 233 -12.15 -7.10 -7.80
CA GLN A 233 -11.85 -8.48 -8.19
C GLN A 233 -10.73 -8.51 -9.24
N MET A 234 -10.69 -7.54 -10.15
CA MET A 234 -9.62 -7.41 -11.13
C MET A 234 -8.26 -7.20 -10.44
N LYS A 235 -8.20 -6.43 -9.34
CA LYS A 235 -6.95 -6.24 -8.58
C LYS A 235 -6.38 -7.57 -8.05
N GLU A 236 -7.22 -8.41 -7.45
CA GLU A 236 -6.81 -9.75 -7.02
C GLU A 236 -6.41 -10.63 -8.21
N THR A 237 -7.20 -10.60 -9.28
CA THR A 237 -6.94 -11.38 -10.50
C THR A 237 -5.55 -11.08 -11.06
N LYS A 238 -5.15 -9.79 -11.07
CA LYS A 238 -3.83 -9.36 -11.54
C LYS A 238 -2.71 -9.70 -10.59
N LEU A 239 -2.93 -9.65 -9.28
CA LEU A 239 -1.97 -10.19 -8.30
C LEU A 239 -1.62 -11.64 -8.64
N ARG A 240 -2.64 -12.50 -8.79
CA ARG A 240 -2.45 -13.93 -9.08
C ARG A 240 -1.80 -14.14 -10.44
N ALA A 241 -2.26 -13.45 -11.48
CA ALA A 241 -1.75 -13.59 -12.84
C ALA A 241 -0.27 -13.18 -12.94
N TRP A 242 0.12 -12.04 -12.37
CA TRP A 242 1.52 -11.59 -12.43
C TRP A 242 2.43 -12.38 -11.48
N SER A 243 1.90 -12.87 -10.36
CA SER A 243 2.60 -13.83 -9.50
C SER A 243 2.94 -15.10 -10.29
N GLU A 244 1.97 -15.67 -11.02
CA GLU A 244 2.17 -16.85 -11.87
C GLU A 244 3.14 -16.58 -13.03
N GLU A 245 3.00 -15.45 -13.71
CA GLU A 245 3.88 -15.03 -14.82
C GLU A 245 5.36 -14.99 -14.40
N HIS A 246 5.64 -14.45 -13.21
CA HIS A 246 6.99 -14.39 -12.65
C HIS A 246 7.40 -15.64 -11.85
N GLN A 247 6.54 -16.66 -11.79
CA GLN A 247 6.77 -17.89 -11.01
C GLN A 247 7.03 -17.63 -9.52
N ILE A 248 6.44 -16.57 -8.99
CA ILE A 248 6.49 -16.19 -7.57
C ILE A 248 5.27 -16.85 -6.91
N PRO A 249 5.43 -17.62 -5.81
CA PRO A 249 4.28 -18.18 -5.12
C PRO A 249 3.49 -17.07 -4.41
N LEU A 250 2.18 -17.26 -4.27
CA LEU A 250 1.31 -16.21 -3.73
C LEU A 250 1.69 -15.77 -2.31
N ASN A 251 2.21 -16.67 -1.49
CA ASN A 251 2.72 -16.36 -0.15
C ASN A 251 4.03 -15.53 -0.14
N ALA A 252 4.66 -15.31 -1.30
CA ALA A 252 5.80 -14.40 -1.50
C ALA A 252 5.37 -13.10 -2.22
N THR A 253 4.09 -12.76 -2.13
CA THR A 253 3.55 -11.51 -2.66
C THR A 253 3.17 -10.54 -1.54
N ILE A 254 3.30 -9.26 -1.81
CA ILE A 254 2.91 -8.16 -0.93
C ILE A 254 1.90 -7.31 -1.68
N ALA A 255 0.79 -6.96 -1.03
CA ALA A 255 -0.19 -6.05 -1.59
C ALA A 255 -0.38 -4.83 -0.68
N ALA A 256 -0.39 -3.62 -1.26
CA ALA A 256 -0.63 -2.39 -0.51
C ALA A 256 -1.74 -1.54 -1.15
N GLY A 257 -2.64 -1.01 -0.33
CA GLY A 257 -3.70 -0.11 -0.76
C GLY A 257 -4.26 0.68 0.42
N ASP A 258 -5.26 1.51 0.17
CA ASP A 258 -5.86 2.40 1.17
C ASP A 258 -7.39 2.27 1.29
N GLY A 259 -8.05 1.69 0.29
CA GLY A 259 -9.52 1.68 0.19
C GLY A 259 -10.17 0.29 0.18
N ALA A 260 -11.51 0.27 0.28
CA ALA A 260 -12.29 -0.98 0.21
C ALA A 260 -12.17 -1.71 -1.15
N ASN A 261 -11.78 -0.98 -2.21
CA ASN A 261 -11.46 -1.48 -3.54
C ASN A 261 -10.22 -2.37 -3.58
N ASP A 262 -9.36 -2.33 -2.56
CA ASP A 262 -8.13 -3.13 -2.51
C ASP A 262 -8.28 -4.42 -1.71
N LEU A 263 -9.43 -4.61 -1.05
CA LEU A 263 -9.58 -5.62 -0.01
C LEU A 263 -9.33 -7.05 -0.52
N ASP A 264 -9.73 -7.40 -1.74
CA ASP A 264 -9.50 -8.75 -2.29
C ASP A 264 -8.02 -8.99 -2.61
N MET A 265 -7.35 -7.99 -3.21
CA MET A 265 -5.92 -8.03 -3.51
C MET A 265 -5.09 -8.12 -2.22
N VAL A 266 -5.42 -7.28 -1.23
CA VAL A 266 -4.74 -7.25 0.08
C VAL A 266 -4.96 -8.55 0.85
N SER A 267 -6.18 -9.10 0.84
CA SER A 267 -6.48 -10.37 1.53
C SER A 267 -5.87 -11.60 0.84
N ALA A 268 -5.60 -11.53 -0.46
CA ALA A 268 -5.04 -12.64 -1.22
C ALA A 268 -3.51 -12.72 -1.16
N ALA A 269 -2.83 -11.62 -0.83
CA ALA A 269 -1.38 -11.55 -0.77
C ALA A 269 -0.80 -12.36 0.40
N GLY A 270 0.50 -12.65 0.35
CA GLY A 270 1.23 -13.24 1.47
C GLY A 270 1.43 -12.27 2.63
N LEU A 271 1.43 -10.96 2.34
CA LEU A 271 1.39 -9.88 3.31
C LEU A 271 0.55 -8.71 2.77
N GLY A 272 -0.61 -8.49 3.36
CA GLY A 272 -1.52 -7.40 3.04
C GLY A 272 -1.26 -6.15 3.89
N ILE A 273 -1.10 -4.99 3.23
CA ILE A 273 -0.73 -3.72 3.87
C ILE A 273 -1.81 -2.67 3.63
N ALA A 274 -2.32 -2.13 4.73
CA ALA A 274 -3.19 -0.96 4.76
C ALA A 274 -2.35 0.31 4.94
N PHE A 275 -2.15 1.07 3.86
CA PHE A 275 -1.37 2.31 3.84
C PHE A 275 -2.29 3.53 4.02
N ASN A 276 -2.18 4.23 5.16
CA ASN A 276 -3.08 5.34 5.54
C ASN A 276 -4.57 5.04 5.29
N ALA A 277 -4.95 3.77 5.46
CA ALA A 277 -6.17 3.25 4.87
C ALA A 277 -7.43 3.65 5.63
N LYS A 278 -8.55 3.67 4.91
CA LYS A 278 -9.89 3.75 5.49
C LYS A 278 -10.19 2.49 6.33
N PRO A 279 -11.10 2.57 7.33
CA PRO A 279 -11.39 1.44 8.23
C PRO A 279 -11.71 0.11 7.53
N ALA A 280 -12.39 0.16 6.38
CA ALA A 280 -12.81 -1.02 5.63
C ALA A 280 -11.64 -1.94 5.22
N LEU A 281 -10.50 -1.36 4.82
CA LEU A 281 -9.29 -2.11 4.48
C LEU A 281 -8.39 -2.29 5.71
N ARG A 282 -8.21 -1.22 6.48
CA ARG A 282 -7.34 -1.18 7.66
C ARG A 282 -7.63 -2.28 8.66
N ASP A 283 -8.90 -2.55 8.92
CA ASP A 283 -9.31 -3.51 9.94
C ASP A 283 -9.25 -4.97 9.41
N LYS A 284 -8.80 -5.17 8.16
CA LYS A 284 -8.68 -6.47 7.48
C LYS A 284 -7.28 -6.81 6.99
N ALA A 285 -6.40 -5.82 6.84
CA ALA A 285 -5.02 -6.03 6.44
C ALA A 285 -4.17 -6.66 7.55
N ASP A 286 -3.10 -7.37 7.17
CA ASP A 286 -2.14 -7.94 8.11
C ASP A 286 -1.29 -6.84 8.78
N VAL A 287 -0.98 -5.79 8.03
CA VAL A 287 -0.13 -4.70 8.48
C VAL A 287 -0.82 -3.36 8.32
N ARG A 288 -0.73 -2.55 9.36
CA ARG A 288 -1.19 -1.17 9.37
C ARG A 288 0.00 -0.21 9.29
N LEU A 289 -0.07 0.73 8.34
CA LEU A 289 0.95 1.76 8.12
C LEU A 289 0.29 3.15 8.06
N ASP A 290 0.18 3.84 9.21
CA ASP A 290 -0.51 5.15 9.32
C ASP A 290 0.43 6.37 9.32
N PHE A 291 1.69 6.17 8.97
CA PHE A 291 2.55 7.30 8.63
C PHE A 291 2.91 7.19 7.17
N GLY A 292 2.72 8.29 6.44
CA GLY A 292 2.75 8.33 4.97
C GLY A 292 4.13 8.19 4.35
N ARG A 293 4.83 7.08 4.59
CA ARG A 293 6.11 6.71 3.98
C ARG A 293 6.06 5.28 3.47
N LEU A 294 5.95 5.11 2.16
CA LEU A 294 5.70 3.83 1.50
C LEU A 294 6.94 2.91 1.54
N ASP A 295 8.15 3.48 1.58
CA ASP A 295 9.39 2.69 1.65
C ASP A 295 9.62 1.92 2.96
N VAL A 296 8.73 2.08 3.93
CA VAL A 296 8.64 1.20 5.11
C VAL A 296 8.34 -0.24 4.72
N ILE A 297 7.60 -0.47 3.63
CA ILE A 297 7.30 -1.82 3.13
C ILE A 297 8.60 -2.60 2.91
N ALA A 298 9.63 -1.94 2.37
CA ALA A 298 10.95 -2.55 2.20
C ALA A 298 11.63 -2.87 3.55
N ASP A 299 11.45 -2.05 4.58
CA ASP A 299 12.05 -2.32 5.90
C ASP A 299 11.46 -3.57 6.58
N LEU A 300 10.19 -3.89 6.27
CA LEU A 300 9.54 -5.10 6.78
C LEU A 300 10.23 -6.37 6.27
N VAL A 301 10.58 -6.40 4.98
CA VAL A 301 10.95 -7.64 4.27
C VAL A 301 12.40 -7.70 3.83
N LEU A 302 13.06 -6.56 3.64
CA LEU A 302 14.47 -6.48 3.25
C LEU A 302 15.37 -6.32 4.46
N ASP A 303 16.60 -6.81 4.36
CA ASP A 303 17.64 -6.67 5.37
C ASP A 303 18.79 -5.76 4.90
N ASP A 304 18.45 -4.73 4.11
CA ASP A 304 19.36 -3.82 3.41
C ASP A 304 19.75 -2.57 4.21
N LEU A 305 19.27 -2.44 5.45
CA LEU A 305 19.70 -1.39 6.38
C LEU A 305 20.97 -1.79 7.13
N ASN A 306 21.74 -0.76 7.54
CA ASN A 306 22.95 -0.89 8.35
C ASN A 306 22.66 -1.05 9.84
#